data_AF-A0A918DND1-F1
#
_entry.id   AF-A0A918DND1-F1
#
_cell.length_a   1.000
_cell.length_b   1.000
_cell.length_c   1.000
_cell.angle_alpha   90.00
_cell.angle_beta   90.00
_cell.angle_gamma   90.00
#
_symmetry.space_group_name_H-M   'P 1'
#
loop_
_entity.id
_entity.type
_entity.pdbx_description
1 polymer ?
#
loop_
_entity_poly.entity_id
_entity_poly.type
_entity_poly.pdbx_seq_one_letter_code
_entity_poly.pdbx_strand_id
1 'polypeptide(L)'
;MHLDGDIHLSTAQVSEAGLKARNEDCLGFFMPVGNLLTTKGACALIADGVSTAEAGAEAAEYSVREFLADYFDSPDIWTVKKSAQKVLTAINRQLYARSHEYLSTSRGHLCTLSVLILKSRTAHLFHIGDSRIYRLRAGSLECLTEDHLTRLNESSSCLSRALGMDTHLEIDYRTLPVETGDLFLLSTDGIHDFIAHDRLRQLAGQANAEQACRDLVNEALQNGSHDNLSCQLVRVDRLSDETLDDLTDKLTALPFPPELMPGLKIDGYEVIAELYASSRSQLYEVKDLDSGRPLVMKTPSVNYCDDPAYIERFVMEEWVGSRIDSPHVVRVETPNRPKTFLYYLMEKVDGVTLDTWIAEHPDPQPREAIEIVRQIAEGLKAFHSRETLHQDLKPGNILITPEAQVKIVDFGSVHVAGIDEIFVPLERDRILGTVHYSDPLLRLGHCTGIRGDIFSMASICYEIFTGHLPYGDALERCQRPRDLRRLSYIPANRFNPILPVWFDRALEKALSPELESRYDSLESFLNDLTHPNPELLTARDEPIPHRGMLVFWQLMSLVWFVSALVLMLLFWLG
;
A
#
# COMPACT_ATOMS: atom_id res chain seq x y z
N MET A 1 11.22 -14.30 14.72
CA MET A 1 12.08 -13.12 14.97
C MET A 1 11.14 -11.92 15.04
N HIS A 2 10.96 -11.30 16.22
CA HIS A 2 10.25 -10.01 16.26
C HIS A 2 11.16 -9.01 15.56
N LEU A 3 10.74 -8.54 14.39
CA LEU A 3 11.40 -7.42 13.73
C LEU A 3 10.96 -6.18 14.49
N ASP A 4 11.70 -5.84 15.52
CA ASP A 4 11.70 -4.48 16.04
C ASP A 4 12.18 -3.59 14.90
N GLY A 5 11.29 -2.75 14.37
CA GLY A 5 11.61 -1.70 13.40
C GLY A 5 12.46 -0.64 14.08
N ASP A 6 13.68 -0.99 14.47
CA ASP A 6 14.54 -0.20 15.35
C ASP A 6 15.29 0.87 14.55
N ILE A 7 14.54 1.88 14.08
CA ILE A 7 15.15 3.19 13.83
C ILE A 7 15.34 3.89 15.17
N HIS A 8 16.60 4.12 15.55
CA HIS A 8 16.93 4.89 16.75
C HIS A 8 17.35 6.28 16.34
N LEU A 9 16.63 7.27 16.87
CA LEU A 9 16.85 8.68 16.59
C LEU A 9 17.18 9.45 17.87
N SER A 10 18.17 10.33 17.78
CA SER A 10 18.42 11.38 18.77
C SER A 10 17.89 12.69 18.21
N THR A 11 17.10 13.42 18.99
CA THR A 11 16.54 14.70 18.57
C THR A 11 16.83 15.82 19.55
N ALA A 12 16.95 17.03 19.03
CA ALA A 12 17.01 18.25 19.82
C ALA A 12 16.26 19.36 19.06
N GLN A 13 15.62 20.26 19.80
CA GLN A 13 14.84 21.34 19.21
C GLN A 13 14.86 22.58 20.09
N VAL A 14 14.92 23.75 19.46
CA VAL A 14 14.82 25.06 20.11
C VAL A 14 14.00 25.97 19.21
N SER A 15 13.06 26.70 19.81
CA SER A 15 12.24 27.71 19.13
C SER A 15 12.06 28.90 20.07
N GLU A 16 12.55 30.06 19.66
CA GLU A 16 12.55 31.28 20.47
C GLU A 16 11.98 32.47 19.69
N ALA A 17 11.30 33.37 20.40
CA ALA A 17 10.77 34.59 19.79
C ALA A 17 11.86 35.55 19.29
N GLY A 18 13.11 35.39 19.74
CA GLY A 18 14.20 36.31 19.43
C GLY A 18 13.91 37.71 19.94
N LEU A 19 13.96 38.70 19.04
CA LEU A 19 13.65 40.10 19.35
C LEU A 19 12.15 40.45 19.20
N LYS A 20 11.33 39.53 18.67
CA LYS A 20 9.88 39.71 18.54
C LYS A 20 9.18 39.50 19.88
N ALA A 21 8.00 40.11 20.03
CA ALA A 21 7.17 39.95 21.23
C ALA A 21 6.50 38.57 21.35
N ARG A 22 6.31 37.88 20.22
CA ARG A 22 5.70 36.56 20.13
C ARG A 22 6.55 35.67 19.22
N ASN A 23 6.60 34.38 19.56
CA ASN A 23 7.12 33.35 18.66
C ASN A 23 6.00 32.89 17.73
N GLU A 24 6.19 33.05 16.43
CA GLU A 24 5.23 32.63 15.40
C GLU A 24 5.59 31.28 14.79
N ASP A 25 6.75 30.73 15.14
CA ASP A 25 7.20 29.41 14.71
C ASP A 25 6.62 28.29 15.56
N CYS A 26 6.49 27.12 14.95
CA CYS A 26 6.09 25.89 15.64
C CYS A 26 6.93 24.70 15.18
N LEU A 27 7.38 23.88 16.13
CA LEU A 27 8.14 22.65 15.90
C LEU A 27 7.34 21.43 16.35
N GLY A 28 7.45 20.34 15.59
CA GLY A 28 6.85 19.05 15.91
C GLY A 28 7.86 17.92 15.77
N PHE A 29 7.81 16.97 16.71
CA PHE A 29 8.47 15.68 16.56
C PHE A 29 7.60 14.59 17.15
N PHE A 30 7.42 13.50 16.42
CA PHE A 30 6.75 12.32 16.92
C PHE A 30 7.42 11.06 16.37
N MET A 31 7.81 10.18 17.28
CA MET A 31 8.30 8.85 16.97
C MET A 31 7.37 7.85 17.67
N PRO A 32 6.51 7.15 16.91
CA PRO A 32 5.62 6.14 17.49
C PRO A 32 6.42 4.91 17.96
N VAL A 33 5.73 4.01 18.67
CA VAL A 33 6.30 2.74 19.15
C VAL A 33 5.58 1.58 18.46
N GLY A 34 6.28 0.47 18.22
CA GLY A 34 5.69 -0.75 17.66
C GLY A 34 5.34 -0.62 16.17
N ASN A 35 4.23 -1.22 15.74
CA ASN A 35 3.88 -1.33 14.30
C ASN A 35 3.81 0.03 13.59
N LEU A 36 3.32 1.06 14.28
CA LEU A 36 3.15 2.38 13.70
C LEU A 36 4.49 3.03 13.31
N LEU A 37 5.60 2.66 13.97
CA LEU A 37 6.95 3.08 13.58
C LEU A 37 7.39 2.40 12.27
N THR A 38 7.04 1.13 12.10
CA THR A 38 7.32 0.37 10.88
C THR A 38 6.51 0.91 9.70
N THR A 39 5.25 1.27 9.89
CA THR A 39 4.35 1.67 8.80
C THR A 39 4.47 3.15 8.44
N LYS A 40 4.59 4.04 9.43
CA LYS A 40 4.58 5.50 9.26
C LYS A 40 5.92 6.16 9.52
N GLY A 41 6.87 5.49 10.17
CA GLY A 41 8.17 6.07 10.51
C GLY A 41 8.09 7.13 11.60
N ALA A 42 9.20 7.85 11.80
CA ALA A 42 9.29 9.00 12.69
C ALA A 42 9.13 10.29 11.89
N CYS A 43 8.44 11.28 12.46
CA CYS A 43 8.16 12.55 11.79
C CYS A 43 8.73 13.73 12.58
N ALA A 44 9.42 14.61 11.86
CA ALA A 44 9.96 15.89 12.33
C ALA A 44 9.45 16.98 11.40
N LEU A 45 8.98 18.11 11.93
CA LEU A 45 8.45 19.20 11.12
C LEU A 45 8.66 20.56 11.77
N ILE A 46 8.82 21.56 10.91
CA ILE A 46 8.97 22.97 11.26
C ILE A 46 7.98 23.79 10.45
N ALA A 47 7.29 24.70 11.12
CA ALA A 47 6.39 25.66 10.52
C ALA A 47 6.75 27.06 10.97
N ASP A 48 6.76 28.01 10.03
CA ASP A 48 7.01 29.43 10.27
C ASP A 48 5.75 30.22 9.92
N GLY A 49 5.25 31.00 10.87
CA GLY A 49 4.07 31.84 10.68
C GLY A 49 4.40 33.10 9.92
N VAL A 50 3.73 33.34 8.78
CA VAL A 50 4.02 34.53 7.96
C VAL A 50 3.65 35.81 8.73
N SER A 51 4.64 36.61 9.14
CA SER A 51 4.43 37.79 10.01
C SER A 51 3.59 38.92 9.41
N THR A 52 3.43 38.95 8.08
CA THR A 52 2.49 39.90 7.44
C THR A 52 1.03 39.52 7.65
N ALA A 53 0.78 38.31 8.15
CA ALA A 53 -0.53 37.76 8.42
C ALA A 53 -0.86 37.85 9.92
N GLU A 54 -1.97 38.49 10.29
CA GLU A 54 -2.37 38.70 11.70
C GLU A 54 -2.49 37.39 12.53
N ALA A 55 -2.61 36.23 11.88
CA ALA A 55 -2.78 34.92 12.51
C ALA A 55 -1.72 33.88 12.08
N GLY A 56 -0.52 34.31 11.68
CA GLY A 56 0.58 33.42 11.26
C GLY A 56 0.94 32.37 12.31
N ALA A 57 1.09 32.79 13.58
CA ALA A 57 1.38 31.88 14.69
C ALA A 57 0.30 30.79 14.89
N GLU A 58 -0.98 31.15 14.71
CA GLU A 58 -2.09 30.19 14.84
C GLU A 58 -2.11 29.20 13.66
N ALA A 59 -1.71 29.64 12.47
CA ALA A 59 -1.59 28.79 11.30
C ALA A 59 -0.45 27.78 11.43
N ALA A 60 0.72 28.21 11.94
CA ALA A 60 1.86 27.33 12.20
C ALA A 60 1.52 26.25 13.25
N GLU A 61 0.95 26.66 14.39
CA GLU A 61 0.54 25.73 15.45
C GLU A 61 -0.51 24.73 14.97
N TYR A 62 -1.53 25.20 14.23
CA TYR A 62 -2.56 24.34 13.65
C TYR A 62 -1.94 23.34 12.67
N SER A 63 -1.08 23.79 11.77
CA SER A 63 -0.46 22.91 10.76
C SER A 63 0.36 21.81 11.40
N VAL A 64 1.18 22.13 12.40
CA VAL A 64 2.02 21.13 13.09
C VAL A 64 1.17 20.10 13.83
N ARG A 65 0.18 20.57 14.62
CA ARG A 65 -0.65 19.70 15.44
C ARG A 65 -1.51 18.76 14.61
N GLU A 66 -2.23 19.30 13.62
CA GLU A 66 -3.13 18.50 12.79
C GLU A 66 -2.34 17.57 11.86
N PHE A 67 -1.17 17.98 11.36
CA PHE A 67 -0.36 17.08 10.54
C PHE A 67 0.07 15.85 11.33
N LEU A 68 0.58 16.03 12.56
CA LEU A 68 0.95 14.91 13.41
C LEU A 68 -0.27 14.03 13.77
N ALA A 69 -1.41 14.62 14.10
CA ALA A 69 -2.60 13.84 14.43
C ALA A 69 -3.08 13.00 13.23
N ASP A 70 -3.34 13.65 12.09
CA ASP A 70 -3.98 13.01 10.93
C ASP A 70 -3.02 12.11 10.15
N TYR A 71 -1.72 12.40 10.13
CA TYR A 71 -0.74 11.56 9.46
C TYR A 71 -0.65 10.18 10.11
N PHE A 72 -0.57 10.13 11.44
CA PHE A 72 -0.48 8.89 12.20
C PHE A 72 -1.81 8.16 12.36
N ASP A 73 -2.95 8.85 12.17
CA ASP A 73 -4.29 8.23 12.09
C ASP A 73 -4.68 7.81 10.65
N SER A 74 -3.89 8.20 9.65
CA SER A 74 -4.18 7.86 8.25
C SER A 74 -4.11 6.34 8.00
N PRO A 75 -4.91 5.78 7.08
CA PRO A 75 -4.94 4.33 6.83
C PRO A 75 -3.55 3.74 6.61
N ASP A 76 -3.24 2.61 7.24
CA ASP A 76 -1.91 1.96 7.17
C ASP A 76 -1.52 1.54 5.74
N ILE A 77 -2.52 1.25 4.92
CA ILE A 77 -2.36 0.91 3.49
C ILE A 77 -1.91 2.09 2.61
N TRP A 78 -1.85 3.32 3.14
CA TRP A 78 -1.40 4.47 2.38
C TRP A 78 0.12 4.65 2.51
N THR A 79 0.79 4.82 1.36
CA THR A 79 2.19 5.25 1.29
C THR A 79 2.41 6.55 2.06
N VAL A 80 3.62 6.77 2.58
CA VAL A 80 4.02 8.03 3.26
C VAL A 80 3.64 9.25 2.41
N LYS A 81 3.95 9.21 1.11
CA LYS A 81 3.59 10.26 0.13
C LYS A 81 2.09 10.57 0.13
N LYS A 82 1.26 9.56 -0.10
CA LYS A 82 -0.19 9.70 -0.16
C LYS A 82 -0.78 10.21 1.15
N SER A 83 -0.34 9.66 2.29
CA SER A 83 -0.77 10.11 3.62
C SER A 83 -0.47 11.59 3.84
N ALA A 84 0.79 11.98 3.71
CA ALA A 84 1.20 13.37 3.92
C ALA A 84 0.52 14.33 2.94
N GLN A 85 0.44 14.01 1.64
CA GLN A 85 -0.22 14.88 0.65
C GLN A 85 -1.71 15.08 0.94
N LYS A 86 -2.43 14.02 1.34
CA LYS A 86 -3.86 14.11 1.68
C LYS A 86 -4.09 14.96 2.92
N VAL A 87 -3.27 14.77 3.95
CA VAL A 87 -3.34 15.54 5.20
C VAL A 87 -3.01 17.02 4.95
N LEU A 88 -1.92 17.31 4.25
CA LEU A 88 -1.52 18.69 3.90
C LEU A 88 -2.57 19.40 3.05
N THR A 89 -3.19 18.71 2.10
CA THR A 89 -4.28 19.26 1.29
C THR A 89 -5.49 19.62 2.17
N ALA A 90 -5.81 18.79 3.16
CA ALA A 90 -6.90 19.04 4.09
C ALA A 90 -6.61 20.24 5.01
N ILE A 91 -5.40 20.31 5.58
CA ILE A 91 -4.92 21.43 6.40
C ILE A 91 -4.97 22.73 5.61
N ASN A 92 -4.43 22.74 4.38
CA ASN A 92 -4.44 23.93 3.52
C ASN A 92 -5.86 24.45 3.26
N ARG A 93 -6.81 23.55 2.97
CA ARG A 93 -8.20 23.93 2.74
C ARG A 93 -8.82 24.59 3.98
N GLN A 94 -8.49 24.12 5.19
CA GLN A 94 -8.98 24.70 6.43
C GLN A 94 -8.37 26.08 6.69
N LEU A 95 -7.06 26.23 6.51
CA LEU A 95 -6.37 27.52 6.65
C LEU A 95 -6.86 28.55 5.63
N TYR A 96 -7.06 28.13 4.38
CA TYR A 96 -7.61 28.97 3.32
C TYR A 96 -9.04 29.44 3.68
N ALA A 97 -9.89 28.53 4.18
CA ALA A 97 -11.25 28.87 4.59
C ALA A 97 -11.26 29.89 5.75
N ARG A 98 -10.43 29.69 6.78
CA ARG A 98 -10.33 30.62 7.93
C ARG A 98 -9.84 32.01 7.53
N SER A 99 -8.91 32.07 6.57
CA SER A 99 -8.41 33.34 6.02
C SER A 99 -9.50 34.18 5.34
N HIS A 100 -10.60 33.56 4.91
CA HIS A 100 -11.69 34.20 4.18
C HIS A 100 -13.02 34.30 4.97
N GLU A 101 -13.07 33.82 6.22
CA GLU A 101 -14.30 33.77 7.03
C GLU A 101 -14.69 35.13 7.64
N TYR A 102 -13.73 36.03 7.85
CA TYR A 102 -13.97 37.37 8.43
C TYR A 102 -13.86 38.48 7.37
N LEU A 103 -14.99 38.89 6.80
CA LEU A 103 -15.09 40.01 5.84
C LEU A 103 -14.62 41.38 6.39
N SER A 104 -14.38 41.52 7.69
CA SER A 104 -14.09 42.80 8.37
C SER A 104 -12.68 42.94 8.95
N THR A 105 -11.84 41.90 8.90
CA THR A 105 -10.48 41.95 9.45
C THR A 105 -9.60 40.98 8.67
N SER A 106 -8.60 41.50 7.95
CA SER A 106 -7.71 40.75 7.05
C SER A 106 -6.77 39.81 7.81
N ARG A 107 -7.31 38.77 8.46
CA ARG A 107 -6.56 37.74 9.20
C ARG A 107 -6.16 36.59 8.28
N GLY A 108 -5.08 36.78 7.53
CA GLY A 108 -4.45 35.67 6.83
C GLY A 108 -3.96 34.62 7.82
N HIS A 109 -4.32 33.36 7.61
CA HIS A 109 -3.78 32.20 8.32
C HIS A 109 -2.78 31.51 7.39
N LEU A 110 -1.57 32.09 7.32
CA LEU A 110 -0.53 31.67 6.40
C LEU A 110 0.70 31.21 7.17
N CYS A 111 1.28 30.08 6.74
CA CYS A 111 2.54 29.59 7.28
C CYS A 111 3.33 28.81 6.24
N THR A 112 4.63 28.70 6.45
CA THR A 112 5.47 27.73 5.75
C THR A 112 5.46 26.41 6.50
N LEU A 113 5.80 25.31 5.82
CA LEU A 113 5.91 24.01 6.45
C LEU A 113 6.95 23.16 5.72
N SER A 114 7.87 22.62 6.51
CA SER A 114 8.81 21.59 6.06
C SER A 114 8.70 20.37 6.94
N VAL A 115 8.49 19.21 6.32
CA VAL A 115 8.27 17.92 6.99
C VAL A 115 9.34 16.94 6.54
N LEU A 116 10.00 16.32 7.51
CA LEU A 116 10.89 15.17 7.36
C LEU A 116 10.22 13.95 7.98
N ILE A 117 10.08 12.89 7.19
CA ILE A 117 9.62 11.59 7.68
C ILE A 117 10.71 10.55 7.41
N LEU A 118 11.23 9.95 8.48
CA LEU A 118 12.21 8.88 8.43
C LEU A 118 11.52 7.54 8.61
N LYS A 119 11.43 6.76 7.53
CA LYS A 119 10.83 5.42 7.54
C LYS A 119 11.83 4.43 6.97
N SER A 120 12.18 3.41 7.74
CA SER A 120 13.23 2.45 7.37
C SER A 120 14.53 3.18 7.02
N ARG A 121 15.05 3.03 5.80
CA ARG A 121 16.25 3.72 5.29
C ARG A 121 15.91 4.87 4.33
N THR A 122 14.69 5.39 4.37
CA THR A 122 14.25 6.44 3.45
C THR A 122 13.80 7.67 4.22
N ALA A 123 14.32 8.83 3.81
CA ALA A 123 13.84 10.14 4.23
C ALA A 123 12.85 10.65 3.17
N HIS A 124 11.63 10.94 3.59
CA HIS A 124 10.60 11.58 2.79
C HIS A 124 10.48 13.05 3.22
N LEU A 125 10.68 13.96 2.27
CA LEU A 125 10.65 15.40 2.50
C LEU A 125 9.41 15.99 1.82
N PHE A 126 8.64 16.78 2.56
CA PHE A 126 7.53 17.59 2.04
C PHE A 126 7.79 19.04 2.40
N HIS A 127 7.76 19.93 1.42
CA HIS A 127 8.18 21.31 1.62
C HIS A 127 7.25 22.31 0.94
N ILE A 128 6.89 23.36 1.68
CA ILE A 128 6.14 24.53 1.22
C ILE A 128 6.66 25.77 1.95
N GLY A 129 7.41 26.64 1.27
CA GLY A 129 7.76 27.98 1.76
C GLY A 129 9.27 28.21 1.67
N ASP A 130 9.87 28.77 2.71
CA ASP A 130 11.30 29.08 2.79
C ASP A 130 12.00 28.49 4.03
N SER A 131 11.29 27.76 4.88
CA SER A 131 11.92 26.89 5.88
C SER A 131 12.78 25.82 5.20
N ARG A 132 14.00 25.56 5.69
CA ARG A 132 14.95 24.66 5.02
C ARG A 132 15.21 23.37 5.77
N ILE A 133 15.38 22.28 5.01
CA ILE A 133 15.88 20.99 5.51
C ILE A 133 17.28 20.76 4.94
N TYR A 134 18.25 20.54 5.83
CA TYR A 134 19.63 20.19 5.49
C TYR A 134 19.96 18.76 5.92
N ARG A 135 20.91 18.14 5.23
CA ARG A 135 21.55 16.88 5.65
C ARG A 135 23.05 17.08 5.81
N LEU A 136 23.57 16.73 6.97
CA LEU A 136 24.99 16.62 7.24
C LEU A 136 25.40 15.14 7.18
N ARG A 137 26.19 14.78 6.15
CA ARG A 137 26.76 13.44 5.96
C ARG A 137 28.24 13.54 5.69
N ALA A 138 29.05 12.74 6.39
CA ALA A 138 30.51 12.71 6.22
C ALA A 138 31.18 14.10 6.23
N GLY A 139 30.64 15.03 7.02
CA GLY A 139 31.15 16.40 7.13
C GLY A 139 30.74 17.35 5.99
N SER A 140 29.89 16.93 5.06
CA SER A 140 29.28 17.78 4.02
C SER A 140 27.84 18.13 4.39
N LEU A 141 27.50 19.41 4.35
CA LEU A 141 26.14 19.91 4.60
C LEU A 141 25.44 20.22 3.27
N GLU A 142 24.37 19.51 2.96
CA GLU A 142 23.59 19.67 1.74
C GLU A 142 22.22 20.27 2.08
N CYS A 143 21.78 21.31 1.36
CA CYS A 143 20.40 21.80 1.42
C CYS A 143 19.50 20.93 0.54
N LEU A 144 18.43 20.41 1.11
CA LEU A 144 17.56 19.43 0.44
C LEU A 144 16.27 20.03 -0.11
N THR A 145 15.89 21.22 0.35
CA THR A 145 14.72 22.01 -0.05
C THR A 145 15.13 23.23 -0.87
N GLU A 146 14.20 23.75 -1.67
CA GLU A 146 14.35 24.98 -2.46
C GLU A 146 13.31 26.01 -2.02
N ASP A 147 13.74 27.26 -1.79
CA ASP A 147 12.85 28.29 -1.25
C ASP A 147 11.83 28.77 -2.29
N HIS A 148 10.56 28.84 -1.87
CA HIS A 148 9.45 29.36 -2.66
C HIS A 148 9.30 30.88 -2.52
N LEU A 149 10.25 31.63 -3.08
CA LEU A 149 10.26 33.11 -3.01
C LEU A 149 10.10 33.77 -4.39
N THR A 150 9.26 34.80 -4.47
CA THR A 150 9.16 35.73 -5.61
C THR A 150 9.82 37.06 -5.25
N ARG A 151 10.72 37.56 -6.10
CA ARG A 151 11.31 38.89 -5.93
C ARG A 151 10.31 39.97 -6.35
N LEU A 152 9.96 40.86 -5.42
CA LEU A 152 9.10 42.02 -5.68
C LEU A 152 9.93 43.24 -6.11
N ASN A 153 11.07 43.49 -5.45
CA ASN A 153 12.04 44.56 -5.75
C ASN A 153 13.48 44.10 -5.43
N GLU A 154 14.50 44.94 -5.66
CA GLU A 154 15.91 44.62 -5.32
C GLU A 154 16.15 44.33 -3.82
N SER A 155 15.23 44.73 -2.95
CA SER A 155 15.34 44.61 -1.49
C SER A 155 14.17 43.87 -0.81
N SER A 156 13.21 43.33 -1.56
CA SER A 156 12.07 42.61 -0.96
C SER A 156 11.64 41.39 -1.78
N SER A 157 11.61 40.24 -1.11
CA SER A 157 11.01 38.98 -1.57
C SER A 157 9.70 38.72 -0.83
N CYS A 158 8.79 37.99 -1.46
CA CYS A 158 7.54 37.51 -0.85
C CYS A 158 7.39 36.03 -1.19
N LEU A 159 6.74 35.26 -0.31
CA LEU A 159 6.46 33.85 -0.55
C LEU A 159 5.61 33.68 -1.82
N SER A 160 6.09 32.83 -2.73
CA SER A 160 5.35 32.37 -3.91
C SER A 160 4.40 31.22 -3.58
N ARG A 161 4.69 30.46 -2.50
CA ARG A 161 3.87 29.36 -2.00
C ARG A 161 3.91 29.34 -0.47
N ALA A 162 2.74 29.20 0.14
CA ALA A 162 2.56 29.00 1.58
C ALA A 162 1.27 28.21 1.84
N LEU A 163 1.17 27.54 2.99
CA LEU A 163 -0.08 26.92 3.42
C LEU A 163 -1.11 28.00 3.72
N GLY A 164 -2.34 27.77 3.25
CA GLY A 164 -3.47 28.69 3.38
C GLY A 164 -3.50 29.79 2.31
N MET A 165 -2.50 29.87 1.41
CA MET A 165 -2.36 30.93 0.41
C MET A 165 -3.32 30.77 -0.78
N ASP A 166 -3.50 29.54 -1.27
CA ASP A 166 -4.37 29.21 -2.39
C ASP A 166 -5.23 27.98 -2.07
N THR A 167 -6.35 27.84 -2.78
CA THR A 167 -7.21 26.66 -2.81
C THR A 167 -6.50 25.40 -3.29
N HIS A 168 -5.51 25.54 -4.18
CA HIS A 168 -4.68 24.42 -4.66
C HIS A 168 -3.30 24.47 -4.03
N LEU A 169 -2.93 23.41 -3.30
CA LEU A 169 -1.63 23.30 -2.67
C LEU A 169 -0.65 22.54 -3.58
N GLU A 170 0.43 23.20 -3.96
CA GLU A 170 1.59 22.58 -4.58
C GLU A 170 2.60 22.21 -3.49
N ILE A 171 2.93 20.92 -3.39
CA ILE A 171 3.83 20.38 -2.38
C ILE A 171 5.07 19.83 -3.08
N ASP A 172 6.24 20.36 -2.73
CA ASP A 172 7.49 19.79 -3.17
C ASP A 172 7.76 18.51 -2.38
N TYR A 173 7.98 17.40 -3.09
CA TYR A 173 8.20 16.09 -2.52
C TYR A 173 9.48 15.46 -3.04
N ARG A 174 10.35 15.01 -2.12
CA ARG A 174 11.63 14.36 -2.44
C ARG A 174 11.87 13.16 -1.51
N THR A 175 12.50 12.12 -2.05
CA THR A 175 12.98 10.98 -1.26
C THR A 175 14.49 10.85 -1.35
N LEU A 176 15.12 10.41 -0.25
CA LEU A 176 16.56 10.23 -0.14
C LEU A 176 16.90 9.00 0.70
N PRO A 177 17.98 8.26 0.37
CA PRO A 177 18.47 7.18 1.21
C PRO A 177 19.12 7.72 2.49
N VAL A 178 18.92 7.01 3.59
CA VAL A 178 19.37 7.35 4.94
C VAL A 178 20.43 6.35 5.40
N GLU A 179 21.47 6.87 6.04
CA GLU A 179 22.57 6.10 6.60
C GLU A 179 22.70 6.35 8.10
N THR A 180 23.24 5.37 8.82
CA THR A 180 23.59 5.56 10.23
C THR A 180 24.64 6.66 10.35
N GLY A 181 24.40 7.61 11.24
CA GLY A 181 25.21 8.82 11.42
C GLY A 181 24.73 10.03 10.60
N ASP A 182 23.72 9.89 9.73
CA ASP A 182 23.10 11.05 9.10
C ASP A 182 22.50 11.98 10.16
N LEU A 183 22.70 13.28 9.96
CA LEU A 183 22.10 14.33 10.78
C LEU A 183 21.28 15.25 9.88
N PHE A 184 20.00 15.39 10.18
CA PHE A 184 19.11 16.33 9.53
C PHE A 184 18.93 17.58 10.39
N LEU A 185 19.00 18.74 9.76
CA LEU A 185 18.74 20.05 10.39
C LEU A 185 17.57 20.71 9.68
N LEU A 186 16.50 20.97 10.42
CA LEU A 186 15.37 21.79 10.00
C LEU A 186 15.54 23.18 10.60
N SER A 187 15.39 24.25 9.82
CA SER A 187 15.61 25.63 10.30
C SER A 187 14.76 26.67 9.59
N THR A 188 14.32 27.71 10.32
CA THR A 188 13.69 28.92 9.76
C THR A 188 14.72 29.95 9.29
N ASP A 189 14.25 30.93 8.51
CA ASP A 189 15.05 32.00 7.89
C ASP A 189 15.81 32.84 8.94
N GLY A 190 15.20 33.03 10.11
CA GLY A 190 15.81 33.68 11.26
C GLY A 190 17.15 33.07 11.68
N ILE A 191 17.40 31.79 11.36
CA ILE A 191 18.69 31.13 11.59
C ILE A 191 19.50 31.05 10.30
N HIS A 192 18.96 30.47 9.24
CA HIS A 192 19.76 30.07 8.09
C HIS A 192 20.15 31.23 7.15
N ASP A 193 19.48 32.38 7.24
CA ASP A 193 19.89 33.59 6.50
C ASP A 193 20.93 34.43 7.25
N PHE A 194 21.06 34.22 8.57
CA PHE A 194 21.99 34.97 9.43
C PHE A 194 23.27 34.20 9.76
N ILE A 195 23.38 32.92 9.38
CA ILE A 195 24.57 32.09 9.61
C ILE A 195 25.12 31.60 8.29
N ALA A 196 26.40 31.89 8.02
CA ALA A 196 27.08 31.40 6.82
C ALA A 196 27.09 29.86 6.78
N HIS A 197 26.94 29.29 5.58
CA HIS A 197 26.81 27.84 5.36
C HIS A 197 27.89 27.00 6.06
N ASP A 198 29.16 27.42 5.98
CA ASP A 198 30.27 26.72 6.66
C ASP A 198 30.17 26.75 8.18
N ARG A 199 29.65 27.84 8.74
CA ARG A 199 29.44 28.00 10.18
C ARG A 199 28.26 27.15 10.65
N LEU A 200 27.18 27.13 9.87
CA LEU A 200 25.99 26.32 10.12
C LEU A 200 26.35 24.82 10.14
N ARG A 201 27.20 24.37 9.21
CA ARG A 201 27.79 23.02 9.19
C ARG A 201 28.58 22.69 10.46
N GLN A 202 29.42 23.61 10.93
CA GLN A 202 30.23 23.42 12.14
C GLN A 202 29.36 23.32 13.40
N LEU A 203 28.36 24.20 13.53
CA LEU A 203 27.47 24.24 14.68
C LEU A 203 26.53 23.04 14.73
N ALA A 204 25.95 22.65 13.59
CA ALA A 204 25.09 21.47 13.52
C ALA A 204 25.86 20.17 13.82
N GLY A 205 27.13 20.07 13.41
CA GLY A 205 27.96 18.88 13.59
C GLY A 205 28.51 18.63 15.00
N GLN A 206 28.10 19.41 16.01
CA GLN A 206 28.53 19.18 17.38
C GLN A 206 27.97 17.86 17.95
N ALA A 207 28.72 17.23 18.86
CA ALA A 207 28.32 15.95 19.45
C ALA A 207 27.02 16.03 20.28
N ASN A 208 26.82 17.15 20.99
CA ASN A 208 25.62 17.41 21.78
C ASN A 208 24.62 18.22 20.94
N ALA A 209 23.54 17.57 20.51
CA ALA A 209 22.51 18.18 19.67
C ALA A 209 21.76 19.33 20.38
N GLU A 210 21.54 19.25 21.70
CA GLU A 210 20.88 20.33 22.45
C GLU A 210 21.74 21.59 22.49
N GLN A 211 23.05 21.41 22.71
CA GLN A 211 24.00 22.53 22.68
C GLN A 211 24.14 23.10 21.26
N ALA A 212 24.16 22.24 20.24
CA ALA A 212 24.19 22.65 18.84
C ALA A 212 23.01 23.57 18.49
N CYS A 213 21.77 23.21 18.86
CA CYS A 213 20.60 24.05 18.64
C CYS A 213 20.71 25.41 19.36
N ARG A 214 21.18 25.43 20.61
CA ARG A 214 21.38 26.69 21.36
C ARG A 214 22.45 27.57 20.73
N ASP A 215 23.55 26.98 20.28
CA ASP A 215 24.63 27.72 19.64
C ASP A 215 24.21 28.29 18.28
N LEU A 216 23.38 27.56 17.50
CA LEU A 216 22.76 28.07 16.28
C LEU A 216 21.92 29.32 16.58
N VAL A 217 21.03 29.26 17.57
CA VAL A 217 20.20 30.42 17.97
C VAL A 217 21.06 31.60 18.44
N ASN A 218 22.05 31.35 19.29
CA ASN A 218 22.94 32.40 19.81
C ASN A 218 23.78 33.06 18.71
N GLU A 219 24.30 32.28 17.75
CA GLU A 219 25.08 32.79 16.62
C GLU A 219 24.19 33.65 15.70
N ALA A 220 22.97 33.20 15.40
CA ALA A 220 22.01 34.00 14.62
C ALA A 220 21.67 35.34 15.30
N LEU A 221 21.45 35.34 16.62
CA LEU A 221 21.23 36.57 17.40
C LEU A 221 22.44 37.51 17.35
N GLN A 222 23.67 36.98 17.47
CA GLN A 222 24.89 37.77 17.41
C GLN A 222 25.11 38.38 16.02
N ASN A 223 24.69 37.67 14.96
CA ASN A 223 24.74 38.17 13.58
C ASN A 223 23.59 39.13 13.24
N GLY A 224 22.74 39.46 14.22
CA GLY A 224 21.71 40.49 14.10
C GLY A 224 20.37 39.98 13.57
N SER A 225 20.04 38.71 13.77
CA SER A 225 18.70 38.21 13.44
C SER A 225 17.61 38.97 14.19
N HIS A 226 16.58 39.38 13.44
CA HIS A 226 15.41 40.11 13.95
C HIS A 226 14.14 39.27 13.89
N ASP A 227 14.24 38.02 13.46
CA ASP A 227 13.10 37.11 13.30
C ASP A 227 12.98 36.10 14.45
N ASN A 228 11.98 35.22 14.37
CA ASN A 228 11.84 34.04 15.20
C ASN A 228 12.95 33.03 14.85
N LEU A 229 13.42 32.32 15.87
CA LEU A 229 14.64 31.52 15.80
C LEU A 229 14.30 30.09 16.13
N SER A 230 14.09 29.28 15.10
CA SER A 230 13.68 27.88 15.27
C SER A 230 14.56 26.93 14.50
N CYS A 231 15.09 25.93 15.21
CA CYS A 231 15.78 24.81 14.60
C CYS A 231 15.49 23.50 15.32
N GLN A 232 15.60 22.42 14.56
CA GLN A 232 15.47 21.06 15.04
C GLN A 232 16.52 20.17 14.38
N LEU A 233 17.20 19.38 15.21
CA LEU A 233 18.19 18.39 14.79
C LEU A 233 17.63 16.98 14.99
N VAL A 234 17.79 16.14 13.97
CA VAL A 234 17.41 14.72 14.01
C VAL A 234 18.59 13.89 13.54
N ARG A 235 19.22 13.15 14.46
CA ARG A 235 20.34 12.27 14.17
C ARG A 235 19.88 10.83 14.10
N VAL A 236 20.35 10.11 13.09
CA VAL A 236 20.13 8.68 12.90
C VAL A 236 21.21 7.91 13.65
N ASP A 237 20.91 7.43 14.86
CA ASP A 237 21.89 6.74 15.70
C ASP A 237 22.08 5.28 15.29
N ARG A 238 20.99 4.62 14.88
CA ARG A 238 21.01 3.24 14.37
C ARG A 238 19.87 3.02 13.37
N LEU A 239 20.17 2.28 12.31
CA LEU A 239 19.19 1.70 11.40
C LEU A 239 19.21 0.18 11.58
N SER A 240 18.07 -0.50 11.42
CA SER A 240 18.03 -1.98 11.48
C SER A 240 18.81 -2.61 10.32
N ASP A 241 19.56 -3.67 10.61
CA ASP A 241 20.46 -4.38 9.67
C ASP A 241 19.72 -5.24 8.62
N GLU A 242 18.41 -5.44 8.75
CA GLU A 242 17.63 -6.25 7.81
C GLU A 242 16.71 -5.37 6.97
N THR A 243 17.25 -4.84 5.87
CA THR A 243 16.43 -4.33 4.76
C THR A 243 16.19 -5.39 3.70
N LEU A 244 15.08 -5.22 2.98
CA LEU A 244 14.79 -6.02 1.80
C LEU A 244 15.87 -5.80 0.73
N ASP A 245 16.38 -4.57 0.58
CA ASP A 245 17.46 -4.20 -0.34
C ASP A 245 18.75 -5.00 -0.10
N ASP A 246 19.18 -5.20 1.15
CA ASP A 246 20.38 -5.97 1.46
C ASP A 246 20.21 -7.48 1.19
N LEU A 247 18.98 -7.99 1.35
CA LEU A 247 18.61 -9.36 0.99
C LEU A 247 18.54 -9.50 -0.54
N THR A 248 17.93 -8.54 -1.22
CA THR A 248 17.84 -8.44 -2.68
C THR A 248 19.23 -8.34 -3.29
N ASP A 249 20.11 -7.47 -2.82
CA ASP A 249 21.48 -7.32 -3.33
C ASP A 249 22.33 -8.58 -3.11
N LYS A 250 22.19 -9.24 -1.95
CA LYS A 250 22.90 -10.50 -1.67
C LYS A 250 22.36 -11.68 -2.50
N LEU A 251 21.04 -11.77 -2.69
CA LEU A 251 20.39 -12.88 -3.36
C LEU A 251 20.35 -12.72 -4.89
N THR A 252 20.22 -11.49 -5.41
CA THR A 252 20.39 -11.20 -6.85
C THR A 252 21.82 -11.46 -7.31
N ALA A 253 22.80 -11.39 -6.41
CA ALA A 253 24.19 -11.77 -6.70
C ALA A 253 24.40 -13.29 -6.78
N LEU A 254 23.47 -14.12 -6.28
CA LEU A 254 23.59 -15.57 -6.35
C LEU A 254 23.22 -16.09 -7.74
N PRO A 255 24.02 -16.98 -8.34
CA PRO A 255 23.68 -17.61 -9.60
C PRO A 255 22.44 -18.50 -9.44
N PHE A 256 21.70 -18.68 -10.54
CA PHE A 256 20.61 -19.65 -10.57
C PHE A 256 21.19 -21.07 -10.48
N PRO A 257 20.50 -22.01 -9.80
CA PRO A 257 20.98 -23.37 -9.69
C PRO A 257 21.00 -24.04 -11.08
N PRO A 258 21.94 -24.97 -11.32
CA PRO A 258 21.90 -25.83 -12.49
C PRO A 258 20.67 -26.75 -12.43
N GLU A 259 20.38 -27.45 -13.51
CA GLU A 259 19.31 -28.45 -13.54
C GLU A 259 19.53 -29.51 -12.43
N LEU A 260 18.54 -29.62 -11.54
CA LEU A 260 18.62 -30.44 -10.33
C LEU A 260 18.04 -31.83 -10.59
N MET A 261 18.90 -32.81 -10.81
CA MET A 261 18.50 -34.21 -10.98
C MET A 261 18.42 -34.95 -9.64
N PRO A 262 17.54 -35.97 -9.49
CA PRO A 262 17.52 -36.85 -8.32
C PRO A 262 18.92 -37.40 -7.96
N GLY A 263 19.28 -37.32 -6.68
CA GLY A 263 20.58 -37.71 -6.12
C GLY A 263 21.63 -36.60 -6.10
N LEU A 264 21.41 -35.47 -6.78
CA LEU A 264 22.33 -34.32 -6.75
C LEU A 264 22.31 -33.65 -5.37
N LYS A 265 23.47 -33.16 -4.93
CA LYS A 265 23.65 -32.49 -3.64
C LYS A 265 24.03 -31.03 -3.82
N ILE A 266 23.28 -30.14 -3.17
CA ILE A 266 23.42 -28.67 -3.25
C ILE A 266 23.26 -28.09 -1.84
N ASP A 267 24.26 -27.33 -1.36
CA ASP A 267 24.24 -26.65 -0.05
C ASP A 267 23.77 -27.51 1.14
N GLY A 268 24.14 -28.79 1.15
CA GLY A 268 23.74 -29.75 2.20
C GLY A 268 22.35 -30.34 2.04
N TYR A 269 21.72 -30.19 0.88
CA TYR A 269 20.45 -30.82 0.51
C TYR A 269 20.65 -31.83 -0.62
N GLU A 270 20.00 -32.98 -0.52
CA GLU A 270 19.95 -33.99 -1.59
C GLU A 270 18.60 -33.92 -2.31
N VAL A 271 18.64 -33.76 -3.63
CA VAL A 271 17.44 -33.74 -4.48
C VAL A 271 16.86 -35.14 -4.54
N ILE A 272 15.59 -35.30 -4.21
CA ILE A 272 14.90 -36.59 -4.21
C ILE A 272 14.09 -36.77 -5.49
N ALA A 273 13.31 -35.75 -5.86
CA ALA A 273 12.47 -35.75 -7.04
C ALA A 273 12.11 -34.33 -7.49
N GLU A 274 11.84 -34.14 -8.77
CA GLU A 274 11.13 -32.96 -9.27
C GLU A 274 9.64 -33.13 -8.99
N LEU A 275 9.03 -32.14 -8.33
CA LEU A 275 7.59 -32.14 -8.01
C LEU A 275 6.80 -31.40 -9.08
N TYR A 276 7.33 -30.29 -9.56
CA TYR A 276 6.65 -29.44 -10.53
C TYR A 276 7.63 -28.53 -11.25
N ALA A 277 7.42 -28.34 -12.55
CA ALA A 277 8.16 -27.37 -13.36
C ALA A 277 7.18 -26.49 -14.15
N SER A 278 7.39 -25.19 -14.08
CA SER A 278 6.66 -24.19 -14.86
C SER A 278 7.61 -23.27 -15.60
N SER A 279 7.08 -22.45 -16.51
CA SER A 279 7.89 -21.41 -17.16
C SER A 279 8.56 -20.48 -16.15
N ARG A 280 7.92 -20.24 -14.99
CA ARG A 280 8.36 -19.27 -13.97
C ARG A 280 9.21 -19.87 -12.87
N SER A 281 8.97 -21.09 -12.42
CA SER A 281 9.73 -21.68 -11.30
C SER A 281 9.67 -23.21 -11.31
N GLN A 282 10.60 -23.83 -10.61
CA GLN A 282 10.67 -25.29 -10.43
C GLN A 282 10.64 -25.62 -8.93
N LEU A 283 9.99 -26.73 -8.60
CA LEU A 283 9.84 -27.25 -7.24
C LEU A 283 10.44 -28.66 -7.18
N TYR A 284 11.32 -28.87 -6.21
CA TYR A 284 11.98 -30.15 -5.98
C TYR A 284 11.72 -30.62 -4.55
N GLU A 285 11.44 -31.90 -4.37
CA GLU A 285 11.56 -32.53 -3.06
C GLU A 285 13.04 -32.71 -2.75
N VAL A 286 13.47 -32.20 -1.59
CA VAL A 286 14.84 -32.32 -1.14
C VAL A 286 14.89 -32.88 0.28
N LYS A 287 15.99 -33.56 0.61
CA LYS A 287 16.27 -34.04 1.95
C LYS A 287 17.41 -33.24 2.55
N ASP A 288 17.19 -32.66 3.72
CA ASP A 288 18.25 -32.04 4.51
C ASP A 288 19.21 -33.12 5.02
N LEU A 289 20.49 -33.03 4.68
CA LEU A 289 21.48 -34.04 5.04
C LEU A 289 21.84 -34.03 6.53
N ASP A 290 21.67 -32.90 7.21
CA ASP A 290 21.97 -32.76 8.64
C ASP A 290 20.83 -33.31 9.51
N SER A 291 19.59 -32.86 9.26
CA SER A 291 18.42 -33.27 10.05
C SER A 291 17.70 -34.52 9.53
N GLY A 292 17.92 -34.89 8.27
CA GLY A 292 17.20 -35.94 7.57
C GLY A 292 15.75 -35.59 7.18
N ARG A 293 15.30 -34.36 7.46
CA ARG A 293 13.92 -33.91 7.19
C ARG A 293 13.68 -33.71 5.69
N PRO A 294 12.51 -34.13 5.16
CA PRO A 294 12.09 -33.76 3.81
C PRO A 294 11.62 -32.30 3.78
N LEU A 295 11.97 -31.60 2.70
CA LEU A 295 11.63 -30.21 2.42
C LEU A 295 11.28 -30.05 0.94
N VAL A 296 10.70 -28.91 0.59
CA VAL A 296 10.50 -28.50 -0.81
C VAL A 296 11.42 -27.34 -1.12
N MET A 297 12.23 -27.46 -2.17
CA MET A 297 13.09 -26.41 -2.69
C MET A 297 12.43 -25.77 -3.90
N LYS A 298 12.20 -24.45 -3.84
CA LYS A 298 11.79 -23.67 -5.02
C LYS A 298 13.00 -23.00 -5.63
N THR A 299 13.15 -23.15 -6.94
CA THR A 299 14.21 -22.49 -7.71
C THR A 299 13.58 -21.59 -8.79
N PRO A 300 14.24 -20.48 -9.13
CA PRO A 300 13.83 -19.66 -10.25
C PRO A 300 14.07 -20.40 -11.58
N SER A 301 13.27 -20.06 -12.59
CA SER A 301 13.44 -20.61 -13.94
C SER A 301 14.54 -19.89 -14.69
N VAL A 302 15.45 -20.62 -15.33
CA VAL A 302 16.54 -20.07 -16.15
C VAL A 302 16.07 -19.13 -17.27
N ASN A 303 14.80 -19.22 -17.68
CA ASN A 303 14.21 -18.33 -18.68
C ASN A 303 14.14 -16.86 -18.23
N TYR A 304 14.24 -16.59 -16.92
CA TYR A 304 14.15 -15.25 -16.32
C TYR A 304 15.44 -14.82 -15.61
N CYS A 305 16.59 -15.44 -15.93
CA CYS A 305 17.87 -15.11 -15.30
C CYS A 305 18.38 -13.69 -15.62
N ASP A 306 17.92 -13.10 -16.73
CA ASP A 306 18.26 -11.74 -17.15
C ASP A 306 17.15 -10.71 -16.82
N ASP A 307 16.13 -11.08 -16.03
CA ASP A 307 15.01 -10.19 -15.64
C ASP A 307 15.14 -9.79 -14.16
N PRO A 308 15.69 -8.60 -13.85
CA PRO A 308 15.87 -8.15 -12.47
C PRO A 308 14.57 -8.04 -11.67
N ALA A 309 13.46 -7.65 -12.31
CA ALA A 309 12.17 -7.50 -11.64
C ALA A 309 11.57 -8.85 -11.25
N TYR A 310 11.80 -9.88 -12.06
CA TYR A 310 11.47 -11.25 -11.70
C TYR A 310 12.30 -11.75 -10.51
N ILE A 311 13.62 -11.52 -10.53
CA ILE A 311 14.53 -11.97 -9.46
C ILE A 311 14.17 -11.29 -8.13
N GLU A 312 13.96 -9.98 -8.14
CA GLU A 312 13.52 -9.21 -6.99
C GLU A 312 12.22 -9.77 -6.41
N ARG A 313 11.24 -10.10 -7.25
CA ARG A 313 9.99 -10.72 -6.81
C ARG A 313 10.20 -12.12 -6.24
N PHE A 314 11.10 -12.92 -6.80
CA PHE A 314 11.42 -14.24 -6.25
C PHE A 314 12.06 -14.13 -4.86
N VAL A 315 12.91 -13.13 -4.64
CA VAL A 315 13.49 -12.83 -3.32
C VAL A 315 12.44 -12.32 -2.34
N MET A 316 11.56 -11.41 -2.79
CA MET A 316 10.41 -10.92 -2.03
C MET A 316 9.52 -12.09 -1.56
N GLU A 317 9.37 -13.11 -2.39
CA GLU A 317 8.59 -14.31 -2.09
C GLU A 317 9.09 -15.03 -0.83
N GLU A 318 10.39 -15.35 -0.78
CA GLU A 318 11.05 -15.94 0.38
C GLU A 318 10.94 -15.02 1.61
N TRP A 319 11.20 -13.72 1.40
CA TRP A 319 11.18 -12.71 2.45
C TRP A 319 9.82 -12.61 3.13
N VAL A 320 8.73 -12.59 2.36
CA VAL A 320 7.37 -12.59 2.89
C VAL A 320 7.10 -13.90 3.61
N GLY A 321 7.31 -15.04 2.95
CA GLY A 321 6.91 -16.33 3.50
C GLY A 321 7.63 -16.65 4.80
N SER A 322 8.89 -16.22 4.97
CA SER A 322 9.64 -16.39 6.22
C SER A 322 9.06 -15.65 7.44
N ARG A 323 8.17 -14.67 7.22
CA ARG A 323 7.55 -13.84 8.27
C ARG A 323 6.12 -14.25 8.59
N ILE A 324 5.53 -15.12 7.78
CA ILE A 324 4.17 -15.61 8.00
C ILE A 324 4.25 -16.92 8.79
N ASP A 325 3.70 -16.88 10.00
CA ASP A 325 3.56 -18.05 10.86
C ASP A 325 2.08 -18.33 11.05
N SER A 326 1.59 -19.35 10.36
CA SER A 326 0.19 -19.77 10.41
C SER A 326 0.06 -21.25 10.08
N PRO A 327 -0.83 -22.00 10.75
CA PRO A 327 -1.13 -23.37 10.39
C PRO A 327 -1.73 -23.50 8.98
N HIS A 328 -2.30 -22.41 8.42
CA HIS A 328 -2.98 -22.40 7.12
C HIS A 328 -2.13 -21.81 5.98
N VAL A 329 -0.85 -21.58 6.22
CA VAL A 329 0.13 -21.15 5.22
C VAL A 329 1.31 -22.10 5.27
N VAL A 330 1.94 -22.37 4.13
CA VAL A 330 3.17 -23.16 4.08
C VAL A 330 4.29 -22.41 4.80
N ARG A 331 5.03 -23.10 5.66
CA ARG A 331 6.17 -22.50 6.35
C ARG A 331 7.38 -22.43 5.41
N VAL A 332 7.91 -21.23 5.22
CA VAL A 332 9.23 -21.03 4.60
C VAL A 332 10.32 -21.26 5.65
N GLU A 333 11.31 -22.08 5.31
CA GLU A 333 12.42 -22.45 6.18
C GLU A 333 13.63 -21.57 5.87
N THR A 334 14.20 -20.91 6.89
CA THR A 334 15.38 -20.05 6.78
C THR A 334 16.57 -20.68 7.52
N PRO A 335 17.22 -21.69 6.91
CA PRO A 335 18.34 -22.38 7.53
C PRO A 335 19.54 -21.42 7.69
N ASN A 336 20.25 -21.53 8.82
CA ASN A 336 21.49 -20.77 9.04
C ASN A 336 22.68 -21.46 8.33
N ARG A 337 22.63 -21.49 6.99
CA ARG A 337 23.68 -22.03 6.12
C ARG A 337 23.95 -21.10 4.93
N PRO A 338 25.21 -20.95 4.48
CA PRO A 338 25.50 -20.16 3.29
C PRO A 338 24.85 -20.80 2.05
N LYS A 339 24.22 -19.98 1.21
CA LYS A 339 23.66 -20.40 -0.08
C LYS A 339 24.68 -20.14 -1.20
N THR A 340 24.88 -21.11 -2.07
CA THR A 340 25.72 -20.95 -3.29
C THR A 340 24.87 -20.53 -4.49
N PHE A 341 23.57 -20.83 -4.47
CA PHE A 341 22.64 -20.57 -5.56
C PHE A 341 21.35 -19.92 -5.05
N LEU A 342 20.62 -19.24 -5.94
CA LEU A 342 19.33 -18.65 -5.61
C LEU A 342 18.24 -19.74 -5.54
N TYR A 343 17.79 -20.04 -4.32
CA TYR A 343 16.62 -20.87 -4.04
C TYR A 343 16.08 -20.53 -2.64
N TYR A 344 14.87 -20.96 -2.35
CA TYR A 344 14.35 -20.96 -0.99
C TYR A 344 13.65 -22.28 -0.67
N LEU A 345 13.43 -22.52 0.63
CA LEU A 345 12.93 -23.80 1.14
C LEU A 345 11.60 -23.62 1.84
N MET A 346 10.77 -24.64 1.72
CA MET A 346 9.48 -24.74 2.38
C MET A 346 9.37 -26.08 3.08
N GLU A 347 8.50 -26.16 4.08
CA GLU A 347 8.07 -27.45 4.60
C GLU A 347 7.45 -28.30 3.47
N LYS A 348 7.66 -29.62 3.53
CA LYS A 348 6.93 -30.55 2.69
C LYS A 348 5.53 -30.74 3.26
N VAL A 349 4.52 -30.40 2.45
CA VAL A 349 3.11 -30.62 2.79
C VAL A 349 2.62 -31.80 1.96
N ASP A 350 2.25 -32.88 2.63
CA ASP A 350 1.58 -34.01 1.99
C ASP A 350 0.10 -33.68 1.83
N GLY A 351 -0.44 -33.78 0.61
CA GLY A 351 -1.84 -33.45 0.33
C GLY A 351 -2.15 -33.38 -1.16
N VAL A 352 -3.42 -33.11 -1.47
CA VAL A 352 -3.90 -32.85 -2.84
C VAL A 352 -4.22 -31.37 -3.00
N THR A 353 -4.08 -30.86 -4.21
CA THR A 353 -4.49 -29.49 -4.53
C THR A 353 -6.02 -29.35 -4.51
N LEU A 354 -6.52 -28.14 -4.20
CA LEU A 354 -7.96 -27.91 -4.09
C LEU A 354 -8.70 -28.10 -5.41
N ASP A 355 -8.07 -27.84 -6.56
CA ASP A 355 -8.66 -28.16 -7.89
C ASP A 355 -8.89 -29.66 -8.06
N THR A 356 -7.91 -30.49 -7.67
CA THR A 356 -8.05 -31.95 -7.66
C THR A 356 -9.14 -32.38 -6.69
N TRP A 357 -9.17 -31.80 -5.49
CA TRP A 357 -10.20 -32.10 -4.50
C TRP A 357 -11.61 -31.74 -5.01
N ILE A 358 -11.81 -30.57 -5.61
CA ILE A 358 -13.09 -30.14 -6.21
C ILE A 358 -13.51 -31.12 -7.32
N ALA A 359 -12.58 -31.56 -8.17
CA ALA A 359 -12.87 -32.51 -9.23
C ALA A 359 -13.29 -33.91 -8.70
N GLU A 360 -12.69 -34.35 -7.59
CA GLU A 360 -13.00 -35.63 -6.94
C GLU A 360 -14.27 -35.56 -6.07
N HIS A 361 -14.68 -34.38 -5.63
CA HIS A 361 -15.84 -34.13 -4.76
C HIS A 361 -16.85 -33.17 -5.41
N PRO A 362 -17.58 -33.60 -6.46
CA PRO A 362 -18.51 -32.72 -7.19
C PRO A 362 -19.72 -32.28 -6.37
N ASP A 363 -20.08 -33.01 -5.31
CA ASP A 363 -21.17 -32.71 -4.38
C ASP A 363 -20.65 -32.70 -2.92
N PRO A 364 -19.83 -31.72 -2.52
CA PRO A 364 -19.21 -31.72 -1.20
C PRO A 364 -20.24 -31.47 -0.10
N GLN A 365 -20.02 -32.02 1.10
CA GLN A 365 -20.88 -31.72 2.23
C GLN A 365 -20.76 -30.23 2.58
N PRO A 366 -21.85 -29.47 2.75
CA PRO A 366 -21.77 -28.03 2.98
C PRO A 366 -20.90 -27.62 4.17
N ARG A 367 -20.88 -28.45 5.23
CA ARG A 367 -20.05 -28.22 6.41
C ARG A 367 -18.55 -28.33 6.09
N GLU A 368 -18.16 -29.31 5.28
CA GLU A 368 -16.77 -29.54 4.87
C GLU A 368 -16.30 -28.42 3.94
N ALA A 369 -17.12 -28.07 2.95
CA ALA A 369 -16.84 -26.96 2.04
C ALA A 369 -16.69 -25.61 2.78
N ILE A 370 -17.58 -25.29 3.73
CA ILE A 370 -17.45 -24.09 4.57
C ILE A 370 -16.17 -24.13 5.40
N GLU A 371 -15.81 -25.30 5.94
CA GLU A 371 -14.61 -25.44 6.75
C GLU A 371 -13.33 -25.19 5.93
N ILE A 372 -13.29 -25.68 4.67
CA ILE A 372 -12.21 -25.35 3.73
C ILE A 372 -12.12 -23.83 3.53
N VAL A 373 -13.24 -23.18 3.21
CA VAL A 373 -13.30 -21.71 3.00
C VAL A 373 -12.88 -20.94 4.25
N ARG A 374 -13.27 -21.40 5.44
CA ARG A 374 -12.86 -20.81 6.72
C ARG A 374 -11.35 -20.90 6.91
N GLN A 375 -10.75 -22.06 6.65
CA GLN A 375 -9.30 -22.23 6.78
C GLN A 375 -8.52 -21.40 5.72
N ILE A 376 -9.04 -21.24 4.50
CA ILE A 376 -8.48 -20.33 3.50
C ILE A 376 -8.47 -18.89 4.03
N ALA A 377 -9.57 -18.45 4.64
CA ALA A 377 -9.67 -17.11 5.22
C ALA A 377 -8.69 -16.89 6.38
N GLU A 378 -8.49 -17.90 7.26
CA GLU A 378 -7.47 -17.85 8.31
C GLU A 378 -6.04 -17.75 7.72
N GLY A 379 -5.79 -18.44 6.60
CA GLY A 379 -4.56 -18.31 5.83
C GLY A 379 -4.37 -16.88 5.33
N LEU A 380 -5.34 -16.33 4.60
CA LEU A 380 -5.32 -14.95 4.09
C LEU A 380 -5.19 -13.91 5.21
N LYS A 381 -5.83 -14.13 6.35
CA LYS A 381 -5.71 -13.26 7.52
C LYS A 381 -4.28 -13.19 8.04
N ALA A 382 -3.52 -14.29 7.97
CA ALA A 382 -2.11 -14.30 8.33
C ALA A 382 -1.28 -13.38 7.41
N PHE A 383 -1.55 -13.38 6.09
CA PHE A 383 -0.97 -12.42 5.15
C PHE A 383 -1.36 -10.97 5.51
N HIS A 384 -2.66 -10.72 5.69
CA HIS A 384 -3.18 -9.37 5.95
C HIS A 384 -2.66 -8.79 7.28
N SER A 385 -2.46 -9.64 8.30
CA SER A 385 -1.87 -9.24 9.59
C SER A 385 -0.41 -8.77 9.48
N ARG A 386 0.26 -9.10 8.37
CA ARG A 386 1.62 -8.68 8.00
C ARG A 386 1.60 -7.67 6.85
N GLU A 387 0.48 -6.98 6.64
CA GLU A 387 0.32 -5.92 5.61
C GLU A 387 0.67 -6.39 4.19
N THR A 388 0.42 -7.68 3.98
CA THR A 388 0.79 -8.40 2.79
C THR A 388 -0.49 -8.90 2.12
N LEU A 389 -0.65 -8.65 0.83
CA LEU A 389 -1.78 -9.13 0.02
C LEU A 389 -1.35 -10.32 -0.81
N HIS A 390 -2.19 -11.35 -0.93
CA HIS A 390 -1.85 -12.55 -1.69
C HIS A 390 -1.94 -12.32 -3.21
N GLN A 391 -3.02 -11.67 -3.68
CA GLN A 391 -3.27 -11.21 -5.04
C GLN A 391 -3.37 -12.26 -6.16
N ASP A 392 -2.96 -13.51 -5.90
CA ASP A 392 -3.04 -14.62 -6.85
C ASP A 392 -3.56 -15.93 -6.23
N LEU A 393 -4.62 -15.82 -5.42
CA LEU A 393 -5.23 -16.98 -4.79
C LEU A 393 -6.06 -17.77 -5.82
N LYS A 394 -5.79 -19.07 -5.95
CA LYS A 394 -6.50 -20.01 -6.82
C LYS A 394 -6.46 -21.42 -6.24
N PRO A 395 -7.35 -22.34 -6.65
CA PRO A 395 -7.39 -23.69 -6.11
C PRO A 395 -6.06 -24.47 -6.23
N GLY A 396 -5.33 -24.31 -7.33
CA GLY A 396 -4.01 -24.94 -7.51
C GLY A 396 -2.92 -24.45 -6.54
N ASN A 397 -3.14 -23.33 -5.84
CA ASN A 397 -2.21 -22.78 -4.83
C ASN A 397 -2.61 -23.14 -3.39
N ILE A 398 -3.57 -24.06 -3.23
CA ILE A 398 -4.13 -24.48 -1.95
C ILE A 398 -4.04 -26.00 -1.86
N LEU A 399 -3.39 -26.51 -0.82
CA LEU A 399 -3.32 -27.93 -0.52
C LEU A 399 -4.29 -28.30 0.60
N ILE A 400 -4.90 -29.48 0.47
CA ILE A 400 -5.67 -30.16 1.51
C ILE A 400 -4.88 -31.41 1.92
N THR A 401 -4.48 -31.42 3.18
CA THR A 401 -3.78 -32.56 3.80
C THR A 401 -4.74 -33.74 4.06
N PRO A 402 -4.22 -34.97 4.28
CA PRO A 402 -5.03 -36.11 4.70
C PRO A 402 -5.83 -35.85 5.99
N GLU A 403 -5.34 -34.97 6.87
CA GLU A 403 -6.00 -34.54 8.10
C GLU A 403 -7.06 -33.42 7.89
N ALA A 404 -7.41 -33.12 6.63
CA ALA A 404 -8.35 -32.06 6.23
C ALA A 404 -7.91 -30.63 6.64
N GLN A 405 -6.61 -30.43 6.86
CA GLN A 405 -6.02 -29.11 7.05
C GLN A 405 -5.71 -28.47 5.69
N VAL A 406 -6.13 -27.23 5.51
CA VAL A 406 -5.87 -26.40 4.33
C VAL A 406 -4.60 -25.59 4.52
N LYS A 407 -3.72 -25.58 3.52
CA LYS A 407 -2.51 -24.76 3.47
C LYS A 407 -2.39 -24.01 2.15
N ILE A 408 -2.18 -22.70 2.22
CA ILE A 408 -1.81 -21.86 1.08
C ILE A 408 -0.31 -22.04 0.81
N VAL A 409 0.09 -22.35 -0.43
CA VAL A 409 1.46 -22.78 -0.76
C VAL A 409 2.25 -21.87 -1.71
N ASP A 410 1.64 -20.83 -2.28
CA ASP A 410 2.30 -19.96 -3.27
C ASP A 410 2.30 -18.51 -2.81
N PHE A 411 3.43 -17.82 -3.00
CA PHE A 411 3.62 -16.42 -2.65
C PHE A 411 4.02 -15.59 -3.89
N GLY A 412 4.00 -16.17 -5.10
CA GLY A 412 4.60 -15.61 -6.32
C GLY A 412 3.99 -14.31 -6.88
N SER A 413 2.93 -13.78 -6.27
CA SER A 413 2.29 -12.51 -6.66
C SER A 413 2.06 -11.57 -5.48
N VAL A 414 2.70 -11.85 -4.35
CA VAL A 414 2.47 -11.10 -3.12
C VAL A 414 2.87 -9.63 -3.25
N HIS A 415 2.07 -8.76 -2.63
CA HIS A 415 2.34 -7.32 -2.54
C HIS A 415 2.39 -6.86 -1.07
N VAL A 416 3.49 -6.20 -0.68
CA VAL A 416 3.65 -5.59 0.64
C VAL A 416 3.39 -4.08 0.50
N ALA A 417 2.42 -3.57 1.25
CA ALA A 417 1.95 -2.18 1.11
C ALA A 417 3.01 -1.09 1.42
N GLY A 418 4.13 -1.48 2.01
CA GLY A 418 5.13 -0.56 2.55
C GLY A 418 6.54 -0.61 1.94
N ILE A 419 6.83 -1.49 0.98
CA ILE A 419 8.23 -1.73 0.55
C ILE A 419 8.61 -1.15 -0.80
N ASP A 420 7.75 -1.04 -1.82
CA ASP A 420 8.12 -0.18 -2.96
C ASP A 420 6.94 0.24 -3.83
N GLU A 421 7.05 1.47 -4.32
CA GLU A 421 6.08 2.20 -5.15
C GLU A 421 6.01 1.70 -6.60
N ILE A 422 6.67 0.58 -6.92
CA ILE A 422 6.65 -0.01 -8.25
C ILE A 422 5.66 -1.17 -8.28
N PHE A 423 4.39 -0.83 -8.49
CA PHE A 423 3.48 -1.74 -9.18
C PHE A 423 4.05 -1.92 -10.60
N VAL A 424 5.03 -2.81 -10.78
CA VAL A 424 5.32 -3.37 -12.10
C VAL A 424 4.37 -4.55 -12.24
N PRO A 425 3.24 -4.41 -12.96
CA PRO A 425 2.66 -5.60 -13.52
C PRO A 425 3.74 -6.11 -14.47
N LEU A 426 4.47 -7.16 -14.07
CA LEU A 426 4.99 -8.10 -15.04
C LEU A 426 3.82 -8.30 -16.01
N GLU A 427 4.04 -8.07 -17.31
CA GLU A 427 3.11 -8.54 -18.33
C GLU A 427 2.76 -9.95 -17.89
N ARG A 428 1.54 -10.10 -17.34
CA ARG A 428 1.12 -11.35 -16.75
C ARG A 428 1.03 -12.25 -17.97
N ASP A 429 2.11 -12.99 -18.25
CA ASP A 429 2.07 -14.08 -19.20
C ASP A 429 0.85 -14.87 -18.78
N ARG A 430 -0.17 -14.80 -19.64
CA ARG A 430 -1.50 -15.30 -19.36
C ARG A 430 -1.38 -16.80 -19.16
N ILE A 431 -1.10 -17.21 -17.93
CA ILE A 431 -1.30 -18.60 -17.52
C ILE A 431 -2.81 -18.77 -17.61
N LEU A 432 -3.23 -19.47 -18.65
CA LEU A 432 -4.62 -19.59 -19.10
C LEU A 432 -5.62 -19.93 -17.97
N GLY A 433 -5.18 -20.57 -16.87
CA GLY A 433 -6.03 -20.91 -15.72
C GLY A 433 -6.10 -19.91 -14.56
N THR A 434 -5.12 -19.00 -14.40
CA THR A 434 -5.09 -18.05 -13.26
C THR A 434 -6.14 -16.93 -13.40
N VAL A 435 -6.56 -16.68 -14.63
CA VAL A 435 -7.40 -15.53 -15.02
C VAL A 435 -8.81 -15.58 -14.38
N HIS A 436 -9.26 -16.77 -14.00
CA HIS A 436 -10.63 -17.03 -13.56
C HIS A 436 -10.91 -16.65 -12.09
N TYR A 437 -9.87 -16.48 -11.27
CA TYR A 437 -10.02 -16.20 -9.83
C TYR A 437 -9.56 -14.80 -9.46
N SER A 438 -8.61 -14.21 -10.21
CA SER A 438 -8.11 -12.87 -9.89
C SER A 438 -9.16 -11.79 -10.08
N ASP A 439 -9.16 -10.81 -9.18
CA ASP A 439 -9.96 -9.58 -9.31
C ASP A 439 -9.72 -8.89 -10.66
N PRO A 440 -10.78 -8.61 -11.45
CA PRO A 440 -10.62 -7.97 -12.75
C PRO A 440 -10.05 -6.55 -12.66
N LEU A 441 -10.26 -5.84 -11.55
CA LEU A 441 -9.66 -4.50 -11.35
C LEU A 441 -8.16 -4.59 -11.12
N LEU A 442 -7.70 -5.61 -10.39
CA LEU A 442 -6.28 -5.87 -10.19
C LEU A 442 -5.58 -6.16 -11.53
N ARG A 443 -6.25 -6.91 -12.43
CA ARG A 443 -5.76 -7.18 -13.79
C ARG A 443 -5.68 -5.93 -14.67
N LEU A 444 -6.51 -4.94 -14.40
CA LEU A 444 -6.48 -3.64 -15.08
C LEU A 444 -5.47 -2.67 -14.44
N GLY A 445 -4.69 -3.12 -13.47
CA GLY A 445 -3.64 -2.35 -12.81
C GLY A 445 -4.12 -1.49 -11.64
N HIS A 446 -5.35 -1.72 -11.15
CA HIS A 446 -5.84 -1.04 -9.96
C HIS A 446 -5.38 -1.76 -8.69
N CYS A 447 -5.06 -1.01 -7.64
CA CYS A 447 -4.86 -1.59 -6.32
C CYS A 447 -6.22 -1.89 -5.68
N THR A 448 -6.48 -3.16 -5.39
CA THR A 448 -7.77 -3.63 -4.88
C THR A 448 -7.74 -3.97 -3.39
N GLY A 449 -6.55 -3.96 -2.79
CA GLY A 449 -6.35 -4.23 -1.36
C GLY A 449 -6.86 -5.62 -0.95
N ILE A 450 -7.29 -5.72 0.32
CA ILE A 450 -7.92 -6.91 0.90
C ILE A 450 -9.15 -7.36 0.08
N ARG A 451 -9.87 -6.41 -0.52
CA ARG A 451 -11.08 -6.70 -1.31
C ARG A 451 -10.80 -7.49 -2.59
N GLY A 452 -9.55 -7.49 -3.09
CA GLY A 452 -9.11 -8.35 -4.18
C GLY A 452 -8.92 -9.81 -3.76
N ASP A 453 -8.37 -10.03 -2.57
CA ASP A 453 -8.24 -11.38 -1.99
C ASP A 453 -9.61 -11.96 -1.62
N ILE A 454 -10.53 -11.12 -1.13
CA ILE A 454 -11.94 -11.50 -0.89
C ILE A 454 -12.60 -11.97 -2.19
N PHE A 455 -12.42 -11.24 -3.30
CA PHE A 455 -12.97 -11.66 -4.61
C PHE A 455 -12.43 -13.04 -5.04
N SER A 456 -11.13 -13.26 -4.85
CA SER A 456 -10.48 -14.53 -5.23
C SER A 456 -11.00 -15.69 -4.36
N MET A 457 -11.10 -15.48 -3.04
CA MET A 457 -11.68 -16.46 -2.12
C MET A 457 -13.16 -16.72 -2.40
N ALA A 458 -13.94 -15.70 -2.73
CA ALA A 458 -15.34 -15.86 -3.11
C ALA A 458 -15.51 -16.64 -4.42
N SER A 459 -14.62 -16.46 -5.39
CA SER A 459 -14.59 -17.24 -6.63
C SER A 459 -14.33 -18.71 -6.35
N ILE A 460 -13.38 -19.02 -5.45
CA ILE A 460 -13.09 -20.38 -5.00
C ILE A 460 -14.29 -20.99 -4.25
N CYS A 461 -14.88 -20.24 -3.32
CA CYS A 461 -16.08 -20.67 -2.59
C CYS A 461 -17.23 -20.99 -3.56
N TYR A 462 -17.48 -20.11 -4.53
CA TYR A 462 -18.49 -20.33 -5.56
C TYR A 462 -18.24 -21.64 -6.31
N GLU A 463 -16.99 -21.90 -6.72
CA GLU A 463 -16.65 -23.11 -7.46
C GLU A 463 -16.77 -24.38 -6.60
N ILE A 464 -16.33 -24.37 -5.34
CA ILE A 464 -16.49 -25.50 -4.42
C ILE A 464 -17.97 -25.94 -4.35
N PHE A 465 -18.90 -24.98 -4.29
CA PHE A 465 -20.31 -25.28 -4.11
C PHE A 465 -21.09 -25.54 -5.40
N THR A 466 -20.53 -25.21 -6.56
CA THR A 466 -21.26 -25.25 -7.84
C THR A 466 -20.55 -26.05 -8.93
N GLY A 467 -19.25 -26.31 -8.81
CA GLY A 467 -18.38 -26.83 -9.87
C GLY A 467 -18.21 -25.88 -11.07
N HIS A 468 -18.65 -24.62 -10.95
CA HIS A 468 -18.65 -23.64 -12.03
C HIS A 468 -18.01 -22.32 -11.57
N LEU A 469 -17.72 -21.42 -12.50
CA LEU A 469 -17.18 -20.09 -12.21
C LEU A 469 -18.30 -19.01 -12.23
N PRO A 470 -18.22 -17.97 -11.38
CA PRO A 470 -19.30 -16.99 -11.20
C PRO A 470 -19.58 -16.12 -12.44
N TYR A 471 -18.62 -16.04 -13.37
CA TYR A 471 -18.71 -15.29 -14.61
C TYR A 471 -18.46 -16.14 -15.86
N GLY A 472 -18.29 -17.46 -15.71
CA GLY A 472 -17.78 -18.33 -16.78
C GLY A 472 -16.54 -17.75 -17.46
N ASP A 473 -16.49 -17.80 -18.79
CA ASP A 473 -15.38 -17.23 -19.59
C ASP A 473 -15.39 -15.70 -19.68
N ALA A 474 -16.45 -15.02 -19.21
CA ALA A 474 -16.58 -13.57 -19.40
C ALA A 474 -15.48 -12.80 -18.66
N LEU A 475 -15.04 -13.32 -17.51
CA LEU A 475 -13.95 -12.74 -16.74
C LEU A 475 -12.62 -12.83 -17.50
N GLU A 476 -12.34 -13.96 -18.16
CA GLU A 476 -11.13 -14.14 -18.97
C GLU A 476 -11.03 -13.09 -20.09
N ARG A 477 -12.16 -12.84 -20.76
CA ARG A 477 -12.31 -11.89 -21.86
C ARG A 477 -12.29 -10.42 -21.41
N CYS A 478 -12.33 -10.15 -20.10
CA CYS A 478 -12.27 -8.79 -19.56
C CYS A 478 -10.85 -8.23 -19.66
N GLN A 479 -10.62 -7.34 -20.62
CA GLN A 479 -9.29 -6.76 -20.87
C GLN A 479 -9.28 -5.22 -20.77
N ARG A 480 -10.45 -4.58 -20.68
CA ARG A 480 -10.56 -3.12 -20.60
C ARG A 480 -11.60 -2.72 -19.55
N PRO A 481 -11.51 -1.50 -18.99
CA PRO A 481 -12.47 -1.01 -18.00
C PRO A 481 -13.94 -1.07 -18.47
N ARG A 482 -14.20 -0.89 -19.77
CA ARG A 482 -15.57 -0.99 -20.32
C ARG A 482 -16.15 -2.41 -20.28
N ASP A 483 -15.29 -3.42 -20.25
CA ASP A 483 -15.67 -4.83 -20.27
C ASP A 483 -16.16 -5.26 -18.86
N LEU A 484 -15.75 -4.57 -17.78
CA LEU A 484 -16.26 -4.77 -16.41
C LEU A 484 -17.78 -4.63 -16.33
N ARG A 485 -18.35 -3.61 -17.00
CA ARG A 485 -19.80 -3.35 -17.03
C ARG A 485 -20.60 -4.44 -17.76
N ARG A 486 -19.93 -5.37 -18.43
CA ARG A 486 -20.54 -6.51 -19.12
C ARG A 486 -20.46 -7.79 -18.29
N LEU A 487 -19.72 -7.79 -17.18
CA LEU A 487 -19.69 -8.92 -16.26
C LEU A 487 -21.05 -9.01 -15.58
N SER A 488 -21.69 -10.15 -15.72
CA SER A 488 -22.98 -10.46 -15.09
C SER A 488 -22.77 -11.69 -14.23
N TYR A 489 -22.98 -11.52 -12.92
CA TYR A 489 -22.88 -12.60 -11.96
C TYR A 489 -23.92 -13.67 -12.29
N ILE A 490 -23.50 -14.92 -12.33
CA ILE A 490 -24.39 -16.07 -12.53
C ILE A 490 -24.77 -16.59 -11.14
N PRO A 491 -26.05 -16.52 -10.72
CA PRO A 491 -26.47 -16.98 -9.41
C PRO A 491 -26.09 -18.45 -9.16
N ALA A 492 -25.44 -18.73 -8.02
CA ALA A 492 -24.98 -20.05 -7.63
C ALA A 492 -26.14 -21.05 -7.53
N ASN A 493 -27.33 -20.57 -7.14
CA ASN A 493 -28.55 -21.37 -7.06
C ASN A 493 -29.04 -21.91 -8.42
N ARG A 494 -28.52 -21.41 -9.55
CA ARG A 494 -28.79 -21.98 -10.88
C ARG A 494 -28.09 -23.32 -11.08
N PHE A 495 -26.92 -23.49 -10.48
CA PHE A 495 -26.12 -24.71 -10.56
C PHE A 495 -26.40 -25.64 -9.38
N ASN A 496 -26.54 -25.08 -8.18
CA ASN A 496 -26.86 -25.84 -6.98
C ASN A 496 -28.12 -25.28 -6.28
N PRO A 497 -29.33 -25.79 -6.60
CA PRO A 497 -30.59 -25.28 -6.05
C PRO A 497 -30.77 -25.47 -4.54
N ILE A 498 -29.91 -26.27 -3.89
CA ILE A 498 -29.93 -26.49 -2.44
C ILE A 498 -29.36 -25.27 -1.71
N LEU A 499 -28.54 -24.46 -2.37
CA LEU A 499 -27.95 -23.26 -1.78
C LEU A 499 -29.02 -22.25 -1.37
N PRO A 500 -29.00 -21.79 -0.10
CA PRO A 500 -29.90 -20.74 0.35
C PRO A 500 -29.69 -19.43 -0.43
N VAL A 501 -30.76 -18.68 -0.64
CA VAL A 501 -30.69 -17.39 -1.34
C VAL A 501 -29.72 -16.41 -0.67
N TRP A 502 -29.70 -16.37 0.66
CA TRP A 502 -28.79 -15.46 1.39
C TRP A 502 -27.30 -15.80 1.15
N PHE A 503 -26.97 -17.08 0.97
CA PHE A 503 -25.60 -17.52 0.68
C PHE A 503 -25.14 -17.04 -0.70
N ASP A 504 -26.02 -17.21 -1.70
CA ASP A 504 -25.77 -16.71 -3.06
C ASP A 504 -25.60 -15.18 -3.09
N ARG A 505 -26.35 -14.44 -2.25
CA ARG A 505 -26.20 -12.97 -2.14
C ARG A 505 -24.88 -12.55 -1.49
N ALA A 506 -24.40 -13.31 -0.52
CA ALA A 506 -23.08 -13.07 0.07
C ALA A 506 -21.97 -13.26 -0.99
N LEU A 507 -22.07 -14.32 -1.80
CA LEU A 507 -21.17 -14.53 -2.95
C LEU A 507 -21.26 -13.39 -3.97
N GLU A 508 -22.47 -13.00 -4.38
CA GLU A 508 -22.70 -11.90 -5.33
C GLU A 508 -22.08 -10.59 -4.85
N LYS A 509 -22.24 -10.25 -3.57
CA LYS A 509 -21.65 -9.04 -2.97
C LYS A 509 -20.12 -9.09 -2.99
N ALA A 510 -19.52 -10.21 -2.57
CA ALA A 510 -18.07 -10.39 -2.56
C ALA A 510 -17.46 -10.38 -3.98
N LEU A 511 -18.21 -10.86 -4.97
CA LEU A 511 -17.80 -10.96 -6.37
C LEU A 511 -18.11 -9.71 -7.19
N SER A 512 -18.70 -8.67 -6.61
CA SER A 512 -19.07 -7.47 -7.38
C SER A 512 -17.89 -6.90 -8.19
N PRO A 513 -18.06 -6.52 -9.48
CA PRO A 513 -17.03 -5.81 -10.23
C PRO A 513 -16.66 -4.45 -9.63
N GLU A 514 -17.54 -3.87 -8.81
CA GLU A 514 -17.34 -2.59 -8.12
C GLU A 514 -16.73 -2.83 -6.73
N LEU A 515 -15.55 -2.26 -6.47
CA LEU A 515 -14.81 -2.46 -5.21
C LEU A 515 -15.60 -1.99 -3.99
N GLU A 516 -16.32 -0.87 -4.11
CA GLU A 516 -17.09 -0.23 -3.03
C GLU A 516 -18.29 -1.06 -2.60
N SER A 517 -18.76 -1.95 -3.47
CA SER A 517 -19.90 -2.83 -3.21
C SER A 517 -19.48 -4.11 -2.47
N ARG A 518 -18.18 -4.41 -2.37
CA ARG A 518 -17.66 -5.62 -1.71
C ARG A 518 -17.54 -5.46 -0.20
N TYR A 519 -17.28 -6.58 0.47
CA TYR A 519 -16.95 -6.61 1.90
C TYR A 519 -15.62 -5.93 2.19
N ASP A 520 -15.54 -5.29 3.36
CA ASP A 520 -14.33 -4.63 3.85
C ASP A 520 -13.36 -5.58 4.56
N SER A 521 -13.85 -6.72 5.04
CA SER A 521 -13.07 -7.70 5.78
C SER A 521 -13.47 -9.14 5.45
N LEU A 522 -12.51 -10.06 5.64
CA LEU A 522 -12.73 -11.51 5.50
C LEU A 522 -13.78 -12.00 6.51
N GLU A 523 -13.76 -11.47 7.73
CA GLU A 523 -14.72 -11.82 8.79
C GLU A 523 -16.16 -11.47 8.41
N SER A 524 -16.38 -10.29 7.82
CA SER A 524 -17.72 -9.87 7.41
C SER A 524 -18.26 -10.76 6.29
N PHE A 525 -17.41 -11.15 5.35
CA PHE A 525 -17.79 -12.08 4.29
C PHE A 525 -18.09 -13.49 4.83
N LEU A 526 -17.22 -14.04 5.68
CA LEU A 526 -17.43 -15.35 6.31
C LEU A 526 -18.71 -15.39 7.17
N ASN A 527 -19.01 -14.30 7.88
CA ASN A 527 -20.22 -14.20 8.68
C ASN A 527 -21.47 -14.34 7.80
N ASP A 528 -21.54 -13.62 6.68
CA ASP A 528 -22.68 -13.68 5.75
C ASP A 528 -22.73 -14.99 4.95
N LEU A 529 -21.61 -15.73 4.81
CA LEU A 529 -21.59 -17.09 4.26
C LEU A 529 -22.09 -18.16 5.24
N THR A 530 -22.03 -17.90 6.54
CA THR A 530 -22.39 -18.90 7.57
C THR A 530 -23.69 -18.59 8.28
N HIS A 531 -24.14 -17.33 8.24
CA HIS A 531 -25.35 -16.85 8.90
C HIS A 531 -26.25 -16.11 7.93
N PRO A 532 -27.59 -16.34 7.98
CA PRO A 532 -28.52 -15.58 7.15
C PRO A 532 -28.49 -14.08 7.50
N ASN A 533 -28.24 -13.24 6.49
CA ASN A 533 -28.31 -11.79 6.62
C ASN A 533 -29.62 -11.25 5.99
N PRO A 534 -30.58 -10.72 6.78
CA PRO A 534 -31.83 -10.18 6.27
C PRO A 534 -31.67 -9.01 5.29
N GLU A 535 -30.62 -8.20 5.44
CA GLU A 535 -30.37 -7.04 4.58
C GLU A 535 -30.06 -7.47 3.13
N LEU A 536 -29.37 -8.60 2.97
CA LEU A 536 -29.08 -9.20 1.66
C LEU A 536 -30.32 -9.82 1.00
N LEU A 537 -31.34 -10.19 1.79
CA LEU A 537 -32.58 -10.78 1.30
C LEU A 537 -33.57 -9.73 0.76
N THR A 538 -33.46 -8.49 1.21
CA THR A 538 -34.36 -7.39 0.83
C THR A 538 -34.12 -6.82 -0.58
N ALA A 539 -32.95 -7.06 -1.19
CA ALA A 539 -32.57 -6.48 -2.48
C ALA A 539 -32.91 -7.38 -3.68
N ARG A 540 -34.20 -7.43 -4.03
CA ARG A 540 -34.56 -7.42 -5.46
C ARG A 540 -35.21 -6.07 -5.74
N ASP A 541 -34.39 -5.08 -6.05
CA ASP A 541 -34.83 -4.16 -7.09
C ASP A 541 -34.92 -5.02 -8.35
N GLU A 542 -36.14 -5.45 -8.70
CA GLU A 542 -36.40 -5.82 -10.08
C GLU A 542 -35.82 -4.71 -10.96
N PRO A 543 -35.09 -5.02 -12.03
CA PRO A 543 -34.53 -4.00 -12.90
C PRO A 543 -35.69 -3.10 -13.31
N ILE A 544 -35.66 -1.84 -12.83
CA ILE A 544 -36.65 -0.83 -13.20
C ILE A 544 -36.73 -0.92 -14.72
N PRO A 545 -37.88 -1.32 -15.32
CA PRO A 545 -37.97 -1.43 -16.76
C PRO A 545 -37.55 -0.07 -17.30
N HIS A 546 -36.44 -0.04 -18.04
CA HIS A 546 -35.81 1.20 -18.50
C HIS A 546 -36.93 2.13 -18.96
N ARG A 547 -37.16 3.25 -18.25
CA ARG A 547 -38.27 4.17 -18.58
C ARG A 547 -38.23 4.56 -20.06
N GLY A 548 -37.03 4.57 -20.67
CA GLY A 548 -36.82 4.73 -22.11
C GLY A 548 -37.48 3.68 -23.01
N MET A 549 -37.53 2.39 -22.62
CA MET A 549 -38.23 1.35 -23.40
C MET A 549 -39.74 1.53 -23.38
N LEU A 550 -40.33 1.93 -22.24
CA LEU A 550 -41.75 2.20 -22.16
C LEU A 550 -42.14 3.43 -23.00
N VAL A 551 -41.36 4.52 -22.92
CA VAL A 551 -41.55 5.72 -23.74
C VAL A 551 -41.34 5.41 -25.23
N PHE A 552 -40.36 4.56 -25.58
CA PHE A 552 -40.13 4.10 -26.95
C PHE A 552 -41.35 3.35 -27.52
N TRP A 553 -41.91 2.39 -26.77
CA TRP A 553 -43.11 1.66 -27.21
C TRP A 553 -44.36 2.54 -27.25
N GLN A 554 -44.50 3.50 -26.34
CA GLN A 554 -45.59 4.50 -26.38
C GLN A 554 -45.51 5.39 -27.61
N LEU A 555 -44.33 5.90 -27.96
CA LEU A 555 -44.11 6.70 -29.17
C LEU A 555 -44.34 5.88 -30.43
N MET A 556 -43.85 4.63 -30.49
CA MET A 556 -44.04 3.77 -31.65
C MET A 556 -45.52 3.40 -31.85
N SER A 557 -46.25 3.13 -30.77
CA SER A 557 -47.69 2.89 -30.83
C SER A 557 -48.46 4.13 -31.29
N LEU A 558 -48.05 5.33 -30.87
CA LEU A 558 -48.66 6.59 -31.33
C LEU A 558 -48.44 6.79 -32.84
N VAL A 559 -47.22 6.55 -33.32
CA VAL A 559 -46.90 6.64 -34.75
C VAL A 559 -47.76 5.67 -35.55
N TRP A 560 -47.89 4.41 -35.14
CA TRP A 560 -48.76 3.44 -35.81
C TRP A 560 -50.23 3.85 -35.79
N PHE A 561 -50.71 4.38 -34.67
CA PHE A 561 -52.09 4.85 -34.55
C PHE A 561 -52.39 6.02 -35.50
N VAL A 562 -51.50 7.01 -35.57
CA VAL A 562 -51.63 8.15 -36.50
C VAL A 562 -51.55 7.67 -37.95
N SER A 563 -50.64 6.73 -38.25
CA SER A 563 -50.49 6.14 -39.59
C SER A 563 -51.78 5.45 -40.03
N ALA A 564 -52.41 4.67 -39.14
CA ALA A 564 -53.68 3.99 -39.39
C ALA A 564 -54.83 4.99 -39.61
N LEU A 565 -54.87 6.08 -38.83
CA LEU A 565 -55.85 7.16 -38.99
C LEU A 565 -55.71 7.86 -40.34
N VAL A 566 -54.49 8.18 -40.77
CA VAL A 566 -54.21 8.80 -42.07
C VAL A 566 -54.61 7.85 -43.21
N LEU A 567 -54.28 6.56 -43.10
CA LEU A 567 -54.69 5.56 -44.08
C LEU A 567 -56.22 5.43 -44.16
N MET A 568 -56.92 5.42 -43.02
CA MET A 568 -58.39 5.44 -42.99
C MET A 568 -58.96 6.70 -43.65
N LEU A 569 -58.39 7.87 -43.37
CA LEU A 569 -58.82 9.14 -43.96
C LEU A 569 -58.61 9.17 -45.47
N LEU A 570 -57.46 8.68 -45.94
CA LEU A 570 -57.17 8.54 -47.37
C LEU A 570 -58.11 7.54 -48.06
N PHE A 571 -58.47 6.44 -47.39
CA PHE A 571 -59.44 5.47 -47.90
C PHE A 571 -60.89 5.99 -47.88
N TRP A 572 -61.18 6.99 -47.05
CA TRP A 572 -62.51 7.59 -46.97
C TRP A 572 -62.70 8.77 -47.95
N LEU A 573 -61.59 9.39 -48.36
CA LEU A 573 -61.54 10.52 -49.30
C LEU A 573 -61.26 10.13 -50.75
N GLY A 574 -60.75 8.92 -51.00
CA GLY A 574 -60.59 8.32 -52.33
C GLY A 574 -61.63 7.26 -52.59
#